data_AF-A0A3D2SXL6-F1
#
_entry.id   AF-A0A3D2SXL6-F1
#
_cell.length_a   1.000
_cell.length_b   1.000
_cell.length_c   1.000
_cell.angle_alpha   90.00
_cell.angle_beta   90.00
_cell.angle_gamma   90.00
#
_symmetry.space_group_name_H-M   'P 1'
#
loop_
_entity.id
_entity.type
_entity.pdbx_description
1 polymer ?
#
loop_
_entity_poly.entity_id
_entity_poly.type
_entity_poly.pdbx_seq_one_letter_code
_entity_poly.pdbx_strand_id
1 'polypeptide(L)'
;MSSGSRKARYALPLLIWSLTGCWTPSPSLSRGEALFDTCRLCHGSDGLGNPGLQAPAIAGLPQWYIEGQLEKFQTGIRGAHSEDAPGMLMRPSAVALRQEGDIEAVAEHVASLSPDREVIVVLEGQVEAGAVTYTGVCSACHGPDATGNEVLGAPPLVLVDAWYMLAQLRNFKMGIRGSHPRDTWGMTMRINAEALSDDDMKDVITYITTLR
;
A
#
# COMPACT_ATOMS: atom_id res chain seq x y z
N MET A 1 -77.53 -29.71 21.23
CA MET A 1 -76.16 -29.26 21.58
C MET A 1 -75.22 -29.64 20.43
N SER A 2 -75.13 -28.76 19.42
CA SER A 2 -73.95 -27.95 19.04
C SER A 2 -72.93 -28.64 18.14
N SER A 3 -73.08 -28.37 16.83
CA SER A 3 -72.07 -27.88 15.86
C SER A 3 -70.57 -28.02 16.20
N GLY A 4 -69.79 -28.52 15.23
CA GLY A 4 -68.33 -28.45 15.25
C GLY A 4 -67.64 -28.95 13.97
N SER A 5 -67.92 -28.33 12.82
CA SER A 5 -67.16 -28.57 11.57
C SER A 5 -65.84 -27.79 11.59
N ARG A 6 -64.70 -28.51 11.68
CA ARG A 6 -63.35 -27.91 11.61
C ARG A 6 -62.98 -27.67 10.14
N LYS A 7 -62.93 -26.40 9.73
CA LYS A 7 -62.37 -25.99 8.44
C LYS A 7 -60.84 -26.00 8.53
N ALA A 8 -60.17 -26.81 7.70
CA ALA A 8 -58.73 -26.80 7.53
C ALA A 8 -58.31 -25.47 6.87
N ARG A 9 -57.44 -24.71 7.53
CA ARG A 9 -56.82 -23.49 7.00
C ARG A 9 -55.50 -23.88 6.34
N TYR A 10 -55.44 -23.82 5.02
CA TYR A 10 -54.17 -23.91 4.29
C TYR A 10 -53.44 -22.57 4.44
N ALA A 11 -52.33 -22.56 5.18
CA ALA A 11 -51.40 -21.44 5.21
C ALA A 11 -50.50 -21.53 3.97
N LEU A 12 -50.66 -20.58 3.05
CA LEU A 12 -49.79 -20.42 1.90
C LEU A 12 -48.47 -19.79 2.39
N PRO A 13 -47.30 -20.44 2.21
CA PRO A 13 -46.05 -19.87 2.68
C PRO A 13 -45.71 -18.65 1.81
N LEU A 14 -45.59 -17.48 2.44
CA LEU A 14 -44.99 -16.29 1.84
C LEU A 14 -43.52 -16.61 1.55
N LEU A 15 -43.19 -16.86 0.28
CA LEU A 15 -41.82 -16.86 -0.19
C LEU A 15 -41.28 -15.43 -0.06
N ILE A 16 -40.47 -15.21 0.97
CA ILE A 16 -39.66 -14.00 1.10
C ILE A 16 -38.50 -14.17 0.12
N TRP A 17 -38.61 -13.54 -1.05
CA TRP A 17 -37.48 -13.36 -1.96
C TRP A 17 -36.46 -12.44 -1.29
N SER A 18 -35.43 -13.04 -0.70
CA SER A 18 -34.23 -12.34 -0.28
C SER A 18 -33.57 -11.76 -1.52
N LEU A 19 -33.63 -10.44 -1.68
CA LEU A 19 -32.84 -9.69 -2.66
C LEU A 19 -31.38 -9.70 -2.21
N THR A 20 -30.69 -10.82 -2.39
CA THR A 20 -29.24 -10.84 -2.50
C THR A 20 -28.90 -10.13 -3.80
N GLY A 21 -28.72 -8.80 -3.75
CA GLY A 21 -28.19 -8.05 -4.88
C GLY A 21 -26.81 -8.58 -5.22
N CYS A 22 -26.63 -9.06 -6.45
CA CYS A 22 -25.30 -9.34 -6.98
C CYS A 22 -24.49 -8.05 -6.94
N TRP A 23 -23.48 -7.98 -6.08
CA TRP A 23 -22.51 -6.89 -6.11
C TRP A 23 -21.65 -7.08 -7.35
N THR A 24 -21.88 -6.27 -8.38
CA THR A 24 -20.99 -6.19 -9.54
C THR A 24 -19.90 -5.16 -9.23
N PRO A 25 -18.61 -5.52 -9.30
CA PRO A 25 -17.53 -4.56 -9.13
C PRO A 25 -17.61 -3.46 -10.20
N SER A 26 -17.07 -2.28 -9.89
CA SER A 26 -16.99 -1.19 -10.86
C SER A 26 -16.18 -1.63 -12.09
N PRO A 27 -16.44 -1.07 -13.28
CA PRO A 27 -15.61 -1.34 -14.47
C PRO A 27 -14.13 -1.10 -14.21
N SER A 28 -13.80 -0.07 -13.41
CA SER A 28 -12.43 0.24 -12.98
C SER A 28 -11.80 -0.88 -12.15
N LEU A 29 -12.48 -1.40 -11.12
CA LEU A 29 -11.99 -2.53 -10.32
C LEU A 29 -11.73 -3.78 -11.16
N SER A 30 -12.66 -4.13 -12.06
CA SER A 30 -12.48 -5.29 -12.96
C SER A 30 -11.31 -5.13 -13.94
N ARG A 31 -11.09 -3.91 -14.43
CA ARG A 31 -9.93 -3.57 -15.27
C ARG A 31 -8.64 -3.67 -14.47
N GLY A 32 -8.66 -3.17 -13.23
CA GLY A 32 -7.55 -3.19 -12.28
C GLY A 32 -7.11 -4.60 -11.93
N GLU A 33 -8.05 -5.48 -11.61
CA GLU A 33 -7.80 -6.90 -11.36
C GLU A 33 -7.13 -7.58 -12.56
N ALA A 34 -7.64 -7.35 -13.77
CA ALA A 34 -7.06 -7.91 -14.99
C ALA A 34 -5.63 -7.38 -15.28
N LEU A 35 -5.35 -6.11 -14.96
CA LEU A 35 -4.00 -5.55 -15.08
C LEU A 35 -3.05 -6.09 -14.02
N PHE A 36 -3.56 -6.34 -12.81
CA PHE A 36 -2.80 -6.81 -11.67
C PHE A 36 -2.20 -8.22 -11.87
N ASP A 37 -2.73 -9.01 -12.80
CA ASP A 37 -2.16 -10.32 -13.19
C ASP A 37 -0.66 -10.26 -13.56
N THR A 38 -0.19 -9.13 -14.09
CA THR A 38 1.25 -8.93 -14.35
C THR A 38 2.00 -8.48 -13.09
N CYS A 39 1.37 -7.67 -12.25
CA CYS A 39 1.95 -7.14 -11.01
C CYS A 39 2.21 -8.25 -9.99
N ARG A 40 1.28 -9.22 -9.87
CA ARG A 40 1.37 -10.32 -8.91
C ARG A 40 2.56 -11.26 -9.12
N LEU A 41 3.17 -11.25 -10.32
CA LEU A 41 4.39 -12.03 -10.59
C LEU A 41 5.54 -11.65 -9.66
N CYS A 42 5.59 -10.37 -9.26
CA CYS A 42 6.57 -9.87 -8.30
C CYS A 42 5.95 -9.58 -6.94
N HIS A 43 4.77 -8.96 -6.91
CA HIS A 43 4.14 -8.49 -5.66
C HIS A 43 3.27 -9.56 -4.96
N GLY A 44 3.15 -10.77 -5.52
CA GLY A 44 2.31 -11.84 -4.99
C GLY A 44 0.83 -11.69 -5.38
N SER A 45 0.08 -12.80 -5.34
CA SER A 45 -1.35 -12.86 -5.69
C SER A 45 -2.19 -11.85 -4.93
N ASP A 46 -1.86 -11.67 -3.65
CA ASP A 46 -2.60 -10.82 -2.73
C ASP A 46 -1.88 -9.48 -2.48
N GLY A 47 -0.85 -9.15 -3.29
CA GLY A 47 -0.09 -7.90 -3.14
C GLY A 47 0.78 -7.84 -1.86
N LEU A 48 1.06 -8.98 -1.24
CA LEU A 48 1.81 -9.07 0.03
C LEU A 48 3.34 -9.01 -0.13
N GLY A 49 3.83 -8.87 -1.36
CA GLY A 49 5.25 -8.71 -1.68
C GLY A 49 6.00 -10.03 -1.81
N ASN A 50 7.24 -9.93 -2.26
CA ASN A 50 8.20 -11.02 -2.35
C ASN A 50 9.60 -10.47 -2.03
N PRO A 51 10.10 -10.62 -0.79
CA PRO A 51 11.43 -10.15 -0.41
C PRO A 51 12.56 -10.78 -1.24
N GLY A 52 12.38 -12.03 -1.71
CA GLY A 52 13.35 -12.70 -2.58
C GLY A 52 13.49 -12.06 -3.96
N LEU A 53 12.45 -11.35 -4.43
CA LEU A 53 12.48 -10.52 -5.63
C LEU A 53 12.68 -9.03 -5.33
N GLN A 54 12.89 -8.68 -4.05
CA GLN A 54 12.94 -7.29 -3.58
C GLN A 54 11.68 -6.49 -3.97
N ALA A 55 10.55 -7.19 -4.11
CA ALA A 55 9.26 -6.60 -4.42
C ALA A 55 8.52 -6.32 -3.11
N PRO A 56 8.23 -5.05 -2.78
CA PRO A 56 7.54 -4.72 -1.55
C PRO A 56 6.10 -5.20 -1.60
N ALA A 57 5.52 -5.38 -0.44
CA ALA A 57 4.09 -5.36 -0.31
C ALA A 57 3.46 -4.04 -0.76
N ILE A 58 2.29 -4.15 -1.36
CA ILE A 58 1.50 -3.02 -1.87
C ILE A 58 0.03 -3.08 -1.47
N ALA A 59 -0.45 -4.24 -1.01
CA ALA A 59 -1.85 -4.44 -0.61
C ALA A 59 -2.31 -3.39 0.40
N GLY A 60 -3.51 -2.84 0.19
CA GLY A 60 -4.14 -1.88 1.08
C GLY A 60 -3.49 -0.49 1.11
N LEU A 61 -2.42 -0.26 0.35
CA LEU A 61 -1.86 1.08 0.23
C LEU A 61 -2.88 2.01 -0.46
N PRO A 62 -2.99 3.27 -0.03
CA PRO A 62 -3.98 4.19 -0.58
C PRO A 62 -3.82 4.38 -2.09
N GLN A 63 -4.95 4.46 -2.80
CA GLN A 63 -5.00 4.65 -4.25
C GLN A 63 -4.13 5.82 -4.70
N TRP A 64 -4.29 7.01 -4.11
CA TRP A 64 -3.50 8.21 -4.43
C TRP A 64 -1.99 7.98 -4.38
N TYR A 65 -1.53 7.15 -3.43
CA TYR A 65 -0.12 6.86 -3.27
C TYR A 65 0.37 5.95 -4.39
N ILE A 66 -0.40 4.90 -4.72
CA ILE A 66 -0.07 3.96 -5.79
C ILE A 66 -0.07 4.66 -7.14
N GLU A 67 -1.06 5.51 -7.43
CA GLU A 67 -1.09 6.34 -8.64
C GLU A 67 0.18 7.17 -8.75
N GLY A 68 0.50 7.95 -7.72
CA GLY A 68 1.71 8.78 -7.69
C GLY A 68 3.01 7.97 -7.79
N GLN A 69 3.08 6.75 -7.28
CA GLN A 69 4.27 5.90 -7.46
C GLN A 69 4.36 5.36 -8.89
N LEU A 70 3.26 4.87 -9.46
CA LEU A 70 3.21 4.35 -10.83
C LEU A 70 3.58 5.43 -11.84
N GLU A 71 3.05 6.64 -11.70
CA GLU A 71 3.42 7.79 -12.53
C GLU A 71 4.91 8.13 -12.42
N LYS A 72 5.48 8.10 -11.21
CA LYS A 72 6.91 8.36 -11.00
C LYS A 72 7.79 7.29 -11.67
N PHE A 73 7.40 6.02 -11.61
CA PHE A 73 8.10 4.95 -12.32
C PHE A 73 7.95 5.08 -13.84
N GLN A 74 6.73 5.36 -14.31
CA GLN A 74 6.42 5.53 -15.73
C GLN A 74 7.23 6.68 -16.35
N THR A 75 7.36 7.79 -15.63
CA THR A 75 8.08 8.99 -16.09
C THR A 75 9.57 9.01 -15.74
N GLY A 76 10.09 7.95 -15.11
CA GLY A 76 11.50 7.83 -14.72
C GLY A 76 11.93 8.74 -13.57
N ILE A 77 10.99 9.38 -12.86
CA ILE A 77 11.29 10.08 -11.60
C ILE A 77 11.79 9.07 -10.54
N ARG A 78 11.27 7.84 -10.58
CA ARG A 78 11.66 6.72 -9.72
C ARG A 78 12.13 5.54 -10.57
N GLY A 79 13.10 4.76 -10.07
CA GLY A 79 13.62 3.56 -10.73
C GLY A 79 14.52 3.81 -11.93
N ALA A 80 14.95 5.06 -12.20
CA ALA A 80 15.85 5.37 -13.32
C ALA A 80 17.33 5.44 -12.91
N HIS A 81 17.62 5.51 -11.62
CA HIS A 81 18.98 5.58 -11.11
C HIS A 81 19.68 4.22 -11.27
N SER A 82 20.96 4.21 -11.65
CA SER A 82 21.69 2.96 -11.92
C SER A 82 21.88 2.07 -10.69
N GLU A 83 21.80 2.67 -9.49
CA GLU A 83 21.89 1.95 -8.21
C GLU A 83 20.52 1.50 -7.66
N ASP A 84 19.41 1.81 -8.35
CA ASP A 84 18.06 1.36 -7.95
C ASP A 84 17.64 0.12 -8.74
N ALA A 85 18.36 -0.99 -8.59
CA ALA A 85 18.07 -2.22 -9.34
C ALA A 85 16.61 -2.71 -9.16
N PRO A 86 16.04 -2.77 -7.93
CA PRO A 86 14.63 -3.12 -7.75
C PRO A 86 13.68 -2.11 -8.41
N GLY A 87 13.96 -0.81 -8.31
CA GLY A 87 13.14 0.21 -8.96
C GLY A 87 13.19 0.14 -10.48
N MET A 88 14.34 -0.18 -11.07
CA MET A 88 14.49 -0.42 -12.51
C MET A 88 13.61 -1.57 -12.99
N LEU A 89 13.45 -2.63 -12.19
CA LEU A 89 12.56 -3.76 -12.52
C LEU A 89 11.08 -3.36 -12.53
N MET A 90 10.66 -2.36 -11.72
CA MET A 90 9.26 -1.91 -11.71
C MET A 90 8.88 -1.05 -12.91
N ARG A 91 9.85 -0.37 -13.54
CA ARG A 91 9.58 0.60 -14.61
C ARG A 91 8.86 0.00 -15.82
N PRO A 92 9.26 -1.16 -16.39
CA PRO A 92 8.53 -1.76 -17.51
C PRO A 92 7.05 -2.01 -17.20
N SER A 93 6.72 -2.44 -15.98
CA SER A 93 5.34 -2.65 -15.53
C SER A 93 4.55 -1.35 -15.54
N ALA A 94 5.12 -0.25 -15.03
CA ALA A 94 4.46 1.07 -15.05
C ALA A 94 4.34 1.66 -16.47
N VAL A 95 5.36 1.46 -17.33
CA VAL A 95 5.36 1.92 -18.73
C VAL A 95 4.37 1.15 -19.62
N ALA A 96 3.99 -0.07 -19.22
CA ALA A 96 2.99 -0.87 -19.91
C ALA A 96 1.54 -0.40 -19.69
N LEU A 97 1.27 0.36 -18.61
CA LEU A 97 -0.02 0.99 -18.32
C LEU A 97 -0.23 2.21 -19.23
N ARG A 98 -0.73 1.97 -20.44
CA ARG A 98 -0.76 2.98 -21.52
C ARG A 98 -2.14 3.51 -21.85
N GLN A 99 -3.20 2.84 -21.41
CA GLN A 99 -4.54 3.32 -21.65
C GLN A 99 -4.92 4.34 -20.58
N GLU A 100 -5.76 5.30 -20.96
CA GLU A 100 -6.38 6.21 -20.01
C GLU A 100 -7.12 5.42 -18.93
N GLY A 101 -6.89 5.76 -17.67
CA GLY A 101 -7.46 5.05 -16.52
C GLY A 101 -6.74 3.76 -16.10
N ASP A 102 -5.71 3.27 -16.82
CA ASP A 102 -5.00 2.04 -16.41
C ASP A 102 -4.32 2.19 -15.03
N ILE A 103 -3.71 3.34 -14.75
CA ILE A 103 -3.05 3.63 -13.47
C ILE A 103 -4.09 3.70 -12.34
N GLU A 104 -5.19 4.43 -12.55
CA GLU A 104 -6.30 4.56 -11.60
C GLU A 104 -6.90 3.18 -11.28
N ALA A 105 -7.18 2.37 -12.29
CA ALA A 105 -7.76 1.04 -12.13
C ALA A 105 -6.85 0.11 -11.32
N VAL A 106 -5.54 0.08 -11.61
CA VAL A 106 -4.58 -0.73 -10.83
C VAL A 106 -4.48 -0.21 -9.40
N ALA A 107 -4.44 1.10 -9.20
CA ALA A 107 -4.33 1.70 -7.89
C ALA A 107 -5.57 1.45 -7.03
N GLU A 108 -6.77 1.54 -7.59
CA GLU A 108 -8.04 1.19 -6.94
C GLU A 108 -8.06 -0.29 -6.56
N HIS A 109 -7.62 -1.18 -7.46
CA HIS A 109 -7.52 -2.61 -7.15
C HIS A 109 -6.54 -2.89 -6.02
N VAL A 110 -5.33 -2.33 -6.05
CA VAL A 110 -4.32 -2.49 -5.00
C VAL A 110 -4.82 -1.98 -3.65
N ALA A 111 -5.51 -0.84 -3.63
CA ALA A 111 -6.11 -0.29 -2.42
C ALA A 111 -7.23 -1.18 -1.85
N SER A 112 -7.90 -1.96 -2.70
CA SER A 112 -8.94 -2.92 -2.28
C SER A 112 -8.40 -4.23 -1.69
N LEU A 113 -7.12 -4.54 -1.93
CA LEU A 113 -6.50 -5.76 -1.41
C LEU A 113 -6.33 -5.68 0.11
N SER A 114 -6.54 -6.82 0.78
CA SER A 114 -6.35 -6.90 2.24
C SER A 114 -4.85 -6.86 2.59
N PRO A 115 -4.41 -5.93 3.46
CA PRO A 115 -3.03 -5.91 3.95
C PRO A 115 -2.77 -6.91 5.08
N ASP A 116 -3.71 -7.83 5.38
CA ASP A 116 -3.63 -8.76 6.51
C ASP A 116 -2.45 -9.73 6.35
N ARG A 117 -1.32 -9.32 6.92
CA ARG A 117 -0.14 -10.14 7.13
C ARG A 117 0.59 -9.72 8.40
N GLU A 118 1.35 -10.65 8.94
CA GLU A 118 2.34 -10.33 9.95
C GLU A 118 3.48 -9.52 9.31
N VAL A 119 3.72 -8.31 9.80
CA VAL A 119 4.87 -7.50 9.36
C VAL A 119 6.14 -8.15 9.89
N ILE A 120 6.96 -8.70 8.99
CA ILE A 120 8.18 -9.40 9.37
C ILE A 120 9.24 -8.37 9.78
N VAL A 121 9.63 -8.39 11.05
CA VAL A 121 10.69 -7.55 11.61
C VAL A 121 11.97 -8.37 11.76
N VAL A 122 13.01 -8.03 11.00
CA VAL A 122 14.35 -8.65 11.10
C VAL A 122 15.42 -7.60 11.44
N LEU A 123 15.00 -6.44 11.95
CA LEU A 123 15.92 -5.36 12.29
C LEU A 123 16.20 -5.35 13.79
N GLU A 124 17.47 -5.37 14.15
CA GLU A 124 17.91 -5.08 15.52
C GLU A 124 17.93 -3.56 15.70
N GLY A 125 16.90 -3.03 16.36
CA GLY A 125 16.77 -1.60 16.70
C GLY A 125 16.12 -1.41 18.07
N GLN A 126 16.33 -0.24 18.67
CA GLN A 126 15.81 0.14 19.98
C GLN A 126 14.48 0.87 19.84
N VAL A 127 13.41 0.31 20.40
CA VAL A 127 12.05 0.87 20.32
C VAL A 127 11.98 2.26 20.95
N GLU A 128 12.63 2.46 22.11
CA GLU A 128 12.60 3.72 22.84
C GLU A 128 13.31 4.85 22.10
N ALA A 129 14.49 4.58 21.53
CA ALA A 129 15.21 5.54 20.69
C ALA A 129 14.41 5.84 19.41
N GLY A 130 13.84 4.80 18.81
CA GLY A 130 12.98 4.91 17.63
C GLY A 130 11.75 5.78 17.87
N ALA A 131 11.11 5.65 19.03
CA ALA A 131 9.98 6.48 19.42
C ALA A 131 10.35 7.97 19.47
N VAL A 132 11.50 8.31 20.07
CA VAL A 132 12.00 9.69 20.14
C VAL A 132 12.22 10.25 18.74
N THR A 133 12.91 9.51 17.87
CA THR A 133 13.15 9.92 16.48
C THR A 133 11.83 10.06 15.70
N TYR A 134 10.91 9.12 15.85
CA TYR A 134 9.62 9.14 15.17
C TYR A 134 8.80 10.37 15.55
N THR A 135 8.66 10.64 16.85
CA THR A 135 7.93 11.81 17.35
C THR A 135 8.56 13.11 16.86
N GLY A 136 9.89 13.23 16.91
CA GLY A 136 10.61 14.46 16.55
C GLY A 136 10.66 14.77 15.05
N VAL A 137 10.69 13.74 14.20
CA VAL A 137 10.97 13.92 12.75
C VAL A 137 9.82 13.46 11.86
N CYS A 138 9.18 12.32 12.17
CA CYS A 138 8.32 11.62 11.22
C CYS A 138 6.82 11.91 11.42
N SER A 139 6.40 11.98 12.69
CA SER A 139 4.97 11.99 13.09
C SER A 139 4.19 13.20 12.57
N ALA A 140 4.85 14.33 12.35
CA ALA A 140 4.23 15.54 11.83
C ALA A 140 3.64 15.35 10.41
N CYS A 141 4.23 14.46 9.62
CA CYS A 141 3.75 14.15 8.27
C CYS A 141 3.08 12.77 8.20
N HIS A 142 3.69 11.74 8.77
CA HIS A 142 3.17 10.38 8.70
C HIS A 142 2.08 10.07 9.74
N GLY A 143 1.74 11.03 10.59
CA GLY A 143 0.75 10.89 11.67
C GLY A 143 1.34 10.28 12.94
N PRO A 144 0.67 10.42 14.10
CA PRO A 144 1.14 9.84 15.36
C PRO A 144 1.19 8.31 15.31
N ASP A 145 0.26 7.68 14.58
CA ASP A 145 0.13 6.22 14.47
C ASP A 145 0.72 5.67 13.16
N ALA A 146 1.49 6.47 12.41
CA ALA A 146 2.10 6.08 11.15
C ALA A 146 1.12 5.62 10.04
N THR A 147 -0.14 6.06 10.14
CA THR A 147 -1.22 5.80 9.17
C THR A 147 -1.22 6.72 7.95
N GLY A 148 -0.31 7.70 7.92
CA GLY A 148 -0.12 8.62 6.79
C GLY A 148 -1.01 9.85 6.82
N ASN A 149 -0.79 10.75 5.86
CA ASN A 149 -1.55 11.96 5.64
C ASN A 149 -1.46 12.36 4.16
N GLU A 150 -2.56 12.19 3.43
CA GLU A 150 -2.64 12.50 2.00
C GLU A 150 -2.39 13.98 1.69
N VAL A 151 -2.90 14.89 2.52
CA VAL A 151 -2.70 16.34 2.35
C VAL A 151 -1.22 16.72 2.38
N LEU A 152 -0.42 15.97 3.13
CA LEU A 152 1.03 16.13 3.24
C LEU A 152 1.80 15.16 2.32
N GLY A 153 1.13 14.44 1.44
CA GLY A 153 1.75 13.45 0.54
C GLY A 153 2.48 12.32 1.27
N ALA A 154 2.14 12.06 2.53
CA ALA A 154 2.83 11.11 3.41
C ALA A 154 2.07 9.78 3.43
N PRO A 155 2.63 8.68 2.89
CA PRO A 155 1.95 7.39 2.90
C PRO A 155 1.91 6.76 4.30
N PRO A 156 0.99 5.81 4.53
CA PRO A 156 1.05 4.95 5.71
C PRO A 156 2.36 4.16 5.71
N LEU A 157 2.99 4.06 6.88
CA LEU A 157 4.20 3.26 7.09
C LEU A 157 3.87 1.91 7.75
N VAL A 158 2.75 1.80 8.46
CA VAL A 158 2.28 0.56 9.11
C VAL A 158 1.97 -0.59 8.14
N LEU A 159 1.74 -0.28 6.85
CA LEU A 159 1.45 -1.28 5.82
C LEU A 159 2.70 -1.79 5.09
N VAL A 160 3.87 -1.25 5.44
CA VAL A 160 5.11 -1.41 4.70
C VAL A 160 6.09 -2.26 5.49
N ASP A 161 6.75 -3.22 4.84
CA ASP A 161 7.70 -4.10 5.53
C ASP A 161 8.97 -3.34 5.98
N ALA A 162 9.51 -3.74 7.14
CA ALA A 162 10.71 -3.15 7.73
C ALA A 162 11.93 -3.15 6.79
N TRP A 163 12.17 -4.25 6.08
CA TRP A 163 13.28 -4.37 5.12
C TRP A 163 13.18 -3.34 4.00
N TYR A 164 11.96 -3.10 3.51
CA TYR A 164 11.73 -2.17 2.41
C TYR A 164 11.76 -0.73 2.90
N MET A 165 11.21 -0.44 4.09
CA MET A 165 11.36 0.87 4.73
C MET A 165 12.83 1.25 4.87
N LEU A 166 13.68 0.33 5.36
CA LEU A 166 15.11 0.57 5.49
C LEU A 166 15.78 0.83 4.14
N ALA A 167 15.44 0.03 3.12
CA ALA A 167 15.94 0.25 1.76
C ALA A 167 15.51 1.62 1.21
N GLN A 168 14.27 2.05 1.45
CA GLN A 168 13.79 3.35 0.97
C GLN A 168 14.43 4.52 1.72
N LEU A 169 14.61 4.45 3.04
CA LEU A 169 15.32 5.48 3.81
C LEU A 169 16.77 5.63 3.32
N ARG A 170 17.46 4.52 3.07
CA ARG A 170 18.81 4.52 2.47
C ARG A 170 18.81 5.12 1.06
N ASN A 171 17.85 4.75 0.21
CA ASN A 171 17.74 5.33 -1.14
C ASN A 171 17.47 6.84 -1.09
N PHE A 172 16.65 7.31 -0.16
CA PHE A 172 16.47 8.74 0.08
C PHE A 172 17.78 9.39 0.55
N LYS A 173 18.42 8.87 1.60
CA LYS A 173 19.69 9.40 2.12
C LYS A 173 20.79 9.51 1.05
N MET A 174 20.92 8.51 0.17
CA MET A 174 21.89 8.50 -0.91
C MET A 174 21.48 9.33 -2.14
N GLY A 175 20.27 9.88 -2.16
CA GLY A 175 19.75 10.61 -3.31
C GLY A 175 19.38 9.73 -4.51
N ILE A 176 19.35 8.41 -4.35
CA ILE A 176 18.84 7.46 -5.36
C ILE A 176 17.34 7.70 -5.60
N ARG A 177 16.61 8.07 -4.54
CA ARG A 177 15.20 8.49 -4.57
C ARG A 177 15.09 9.92 -4.03
N GLY A 178 14.21 10.75 -4.61
CA GLY A 178 13.99 12.12 -4.13
C GLY A 178 14.95 13.20 -4.62
N SER A 179 15.88 12.88 -5.53
CA SER A 179 16.79 13.88 -6.13
C SER A 179 16.29 14.48 -7.44
N HIS A 180 15.30 13.86 -8.08
CA HIS A 180 14.76 14.37 -9.33
C HIS A 180 14.00 15.69 -9.08
N PRO A 181 14.19 16.76 -9.88
CA PRO A 181 13.59 18.08 -9.62
C PRO A 181 12.05 18.10 -9.53
N ARG A 182 11.39 17.15 -10.20
CA ARG A 182 9.92 16.97 -10.14
C ARG A 182 9.43 16.13 -8.95
N ASP A 183 10.32 15.59 -8.10
CA ASP A 183 9.95 14.77 -6.94
C ASP A 183 9.92 15.58 -5.64
N THR A 184 8.98 16.53 -5.55
CA THR A 184 8.89 17.46 -4.41
C THR A 184 8.78 16.74 -3.06
N TRP A 185 7.85 15.78 -2.93
CA TRP A 185 7.70 14.97 -1.72
C TRP A 185 8.89 14.05 -1.47
N GLY A 186 9.51 13.51 -2.53
CA GLY A 186 10.73 12.71 -2.39
C GLY A 186 11.90 13.54 -1.87
N MET A 187 12.00 14.81 -2.25
CA MET A 187 13.02 15.72 -1.75
C MET A 187 12.83 16.03 -0.26
N THR A 188 11.59 16.17 0.21
CA THR A 188 11.28 16.26 1.65
C THR A 188 11.79 15.03 2.39
N MET A 189 11.53 13.82 1.89
CA MET A 189 12.03 12.59 2.51
C MET A 189 13.55 12.48 2.43
N ARG A 190 14.19 12.92 1.35
CA ARG A 190 15.65 13.01 1.24
C ARG A 190 16.25 13.85 2.36
N ILE A 191 15.74 15.06 2.56
CA ILE A 191 16.24 15.98 3.60
C ILE A 191 16.14 15.35 5.00
N ASN A 192 15.00 14.71 5.31
CA ASN A 192 14.82 14.06 6.61
C ASN A 192 15.69 12.81 6.77
N ALA A 193 15.86 12.00 5.71
CA ALA A 193 16.69 10.80 5.74
C ALA A 193 18.20 11.10 5.77
N GLU A 194 18.62 12.25 5.24
CA GLU A 194 20.03 12.68 5.21
C GLU A 194 20.60 12.79 6.63
N ALA A 195 19.78 13.23 7.59
CA ALA A 195 20.15 13.41 9.00
C ALA A 195 20.21 12.11 9.82
N LEU A 196 19.62 11.01 9.34
CA LEU A 196 19.54 9.75 10.09
C LEU A 196 20.81 8.91 9.91
N SER A 197 21.35 8.37 10.99
CA SER A 197 22.31 7.26 10.92
C SER A 197 21.62 5.94 10.54
N ASP A 198 22.41 4.93 10.18
CA ASP A 198 21.87 3.60 9.89
C ASP A 198 21.19 2.96 11.11
N ASP A 199 21.64 3.28 12.32
CA ASP A 199 21.01 2.80 13.55
C ASP A 199 19.75 3.61 13.87
N ASP A 200 19.73 4.93 13.65
CA ASP A 200 18.49 5.72 13.78
C ASP A 200 17.38 5.20 12.83
N MET A 201 17.76 4.80 11.61
CA MET A 201 16.82 4.20 10.66
C MET A 201 16.26 2.87 11.16
N LYS A 202 17.10 1.99 11.74
CA LYS A 202 16.62 0.72 12.31
C LYS A 202 15.73 0.98 13.51
N ASP A 203 16.14 1.86 14.42
CA ASP A 203 15.41 2.19 15.64
C ASP A 203 14.01 2.72 15.31
N VAL A 204 13.91 3.71 14.41
CA VAL A 204 12.62 4.29 14.02
C VAL A 204 11.71 3.27 13.32
N ILE A 205 12.27 2.40 12.48
CA ILE A 205 11.50 1.33 11.83
C ILE A 205 11.01 0.31 12.86
N THR A 206 11.87 -0.11 13.78
CA THR A 206 11.49 -1.04 14.86
C THR A 206 10.36 -0.43 15.71
N TYR A 207 10.41 0.86 16.02
CA TYR A 207 9.29 1.53 16.66
C TYR A 207 8.01 1.52 15.81
N ILE A 208 8.08 1.87 14.52
CA ILE A 208 6.91 1.86 13.61
C ILE A 208 6.23 0.49 13.57
N THR A 209 6.99 -0.60 13.65
CA THR A 209 6.43 -1.97 13.64
C THR A 209 5.62 -2.32 14.88
N THR A 210 5.69 -1.50 15.93
CA THR A 210 4.83 -1.63 17.12
C THR A 210 3.48 -0.93 16.96
N LEU A 211 3.33 -0.08 15.94
CA LEU A 211 2.11 0.68 15.64
C LEU A 211 1.13 -0.14 14.79
N ARG A 212 -0.11 0.32 14.67
CA ARG A 212 -1.22 -0.37 13.99
C ARG A 212 -2.00 0.57 13.09
#